data_AF-A0A5J4Q1V0-F1
#
_entry.id   AF-A0A5J4Q1V0-F1
#
_cell.length_a   1.000
_cell.length_b   1.000
_cell.length_c   1.000
_cell.angle_alpha   90.00
_cell.angle_beta   90.00
_cell.angle_gamma   90.00
#
_symmetry.space_group_name_H-M   'P 1'
#
loop_
_entity.id
_entity.type
_entity.pdbx_description
1 polymer ?
#
loop_
_entity_poly.entity_id
_entity_poly.type
_entity_poly.pdbx_seq_one_letter_code
_entity_poly.pdbx_strand_id
1 'polypeptide(L)'
;MAINLTKGQRIEIGLSKVGVGLGWDPNEGTGFDFDLDASAFMLGENKKLPQDEFFVFYNNPKSPDGAVESSGDDTTGGSSDGDDETLTVDLAKVSPKIKEIIFTVTIH
;
A
#
# COMPACT_ATOMS: atom_id res chain seq x y z
N MET A 1 -12.06 -17.81 2.82
CA MET A 1 -11.99 -17.83 4.30
C MET A 1 -11.26 -16.56 4.69
N ALA A 2 -11.92 -15.62 5.36
CA ALA A 2 -11.32 -14.34 5.71
C ALA A 2 -10.59 -14.46 7.06
N ILE A 3 -9.39 -13.92 7.15
CA ILE A 3 -8.65 -13.80 8.42
C ILE A 3 -8.84 -12.36 8.90
N ASN A 4 -9.52 -12.19 10.03
CA ASN A 4 -9.60 -10.88 10.68
C ASN A 4 -8.40 -10.70 11.59
N LEU A 5 -7.59 -9.68 11.31
CA LEU A 5 -6.45 -9.31 12.14
C LEU A 5 -6.87 -8.32 13.22
N THR A 6 -6.28 -8.46 14.40
CA THR A 6 -6.40 -7.50 15.50
C THR A 6 -5.12 -6.70 15.65
N LYS A 7 -5.22 -5.51 16.27
CA LYS A 7 -4.06 -4.63 16.47
C LYS A 7 -2.93 -5.36 17.20
N GLY A 8 -1.74 -5.37 16.60
CA GLY A 8 -0.54 -6.00 17.15
C GLY A 8 -0.41 -7.51 16.86
N GLN A 9 -1.39 -8.11 16.19
CA GLN A 9 -1.34 -9.51 15.78
C GLN A 9 -0.27 -9.72 14.70
N ARG A 10 0.41 -10.87 14.78
CA ARG A 10 1.37 -11.34 13.77
C ARG A 10 0.89 -12.69 13.27
N ILE A 11 0.84 -12.85 11.96
CA ILE A 11 0.51 -14.11 11.31
C ILE A 11 1.55 -14.43 10.24
N GLU A 12 1.84 -15.70 10.06
CA GLU A 12 2.54 -16.15 8.87
C GLU A 12 1.51 -16.27 7.74
N ILE A 13 1.76 -15.54 6.67
CA ILE A 13 0.80 -15.44 5.55
C ILE A 13 1.02 -16.60 4.56
N GLY A 14 2.26 -17.10 4.43
CA GLY A 14 2.58 -18.21 3.52
C GLY A 14 2.26 -17.92 2.04
N LEU A 15 2.16 -16.64 1.67
CA LEU A 15 1.76 -16.18 0.34
C LEU A 15 2.98 -15.81 -0.50
N SER A 16 2.83 -15.91 -1.82
CA SER A 16 3.78 -15.38 -2.81
C SER A 16 3.36 -14.03 -3.37
N LYS A 17 2.06 -13.72 -3.34
CA LYS A 17 1.48 -12.46 -3.77
C LYS A 17 0.52 -11.94 -2.72
N VAL A 18 0.56 -10.63 -2.49
CA VAL A 18 -0.27 -9.93 -1.51
C VAL A 18 -0.90 -8.73 -2.21
N GLY A 19 -2.18 -8.47 -1.94
CA GLY A 19 -2.84 -7.22 -2.29
C GLY A 19 -3.22 -6.50 -1.00
N VAL A 20 -3.00 -5.19 -0.97
CA VAL A 20 -3.43 -4.30 0.11
C VAL A 20 -4.40 -3.32 -0.51
N GLY A 21 -5.68 -3.45 -0.18
CA GLY A 21 -6.73 -2.56 -0.61
C GLY A 21 -7.06 -1.51 0.45
N LEU A 22 -7.37 -0.30 -0.01
CA LEU A 22 -7.89 0.80 0.78
C LEU A 22 -9.19 1.24 0.12
N GLY A 23 -10.27 1.28 0.91
CA GLY A 23 -11.55 1.81 0.47
C GLY A 23 -12.13 2.74 1.52
N TRP A 24 -12.82 3.81 1.08
CA TRP A 24 -13.47 4.77 1.96
C TRP A 24 -14.68 5.42 1.30
N ASP A 25 -15.63 5.87 2.11
CA ASP A 25 -16.81 6.54 1.59
C ASP A 25 -16.51 8.03 1.26
N PRO A 26 -17.03 8.56 0.14
CA PRO A 26 -16.86 9.96 -0.23
C PRO A 26 -17.44 10.94 0.80
N ASN A 27 -16.93 12.17 0.78
CA ASN A 27 -17.44 13.22 1.64
C ASN A 27 -18.77 13.80 1.13
N GLU A 28 -19.86 13.55 1.84
CA GLU A 28 -21.19 14.07 1.45
C GLU A 28 -21.49 15.50 1.93
N GLY A 29 -20.64 16.10 2.79
CA GLY A 29 -21.10 17.21 3.65
C GLY A 29 -20.28 18.50 3.67
N THR A 30 -18.96 18.47 3.43
CA THR A 30 -18.10 19.62 3.81
C THR A 30 -17.61 20.51 2.65
N GLY A 31 -17.84 20.09 1.40
CA GLY A 31 -17.47 20.86 0.20
C GLY A 31 -16.03 20.63 -0.32
N PHE A 32 -15.29 19.70 0.29
CA PHE A 32 -14.00 19.20 -0.20
C PHE A 32 -13.99 17.67 -0.13
N ASP A 33 -13.33 17.02 -1.07
CA ASP A 33 -13.24 15.56 -1.14
C ASP A 33 -12.29 15.01 -0.06
N PHE A 34 -12.51 13.76 0.35
CA PHE A 34 -11.55 13.04 1.18
C PHE A 34 -10.59 12.29 0.27
N ASP A 35 -9.36 12.77 0.24
CA ASP A 35 -8.26 12.21 -0.53
C ASP A 35 -7.38 11.38 0.41
N LEU A 36 -7.38 10.07 0.21
CA LEU A 36 -6.65 9.10 1.03
C LEU A 36 -5.62 8.40 0.18
N ASP A 37 -4.34 8.54 0.55
CA ASP A 37 -3.24 7.91 -0.16
C ASP A 37 -2.80 6.60 0.53
N ALA A 38 -2.79 5.50 -0.22
CA ALA A 38 -2.08 4.27 0.13
C ALA A 38 -0.62 4.32 -0.33
N SER A 39 0.32 4.16 0.61
CA SER A 39 1.75 4.13 0.31
C SER A 39 2.47 2.93 0.92
N ALA A 40 3.60 2.55 0.32
CA ALA A 40 4.46 1.47 0.81
C ALA A 40 5.93 1.90 0.92
N PHE A 41 6.51 1.69 2.10
CA PHE A 41 7.94 1.84 2.35
C PHE A 41 8.63 0.49 2.32
N MET A 42 9.53 0.28 1.36
CA MET A 42 10.35 -0.93 1.31
C MET A 42 11.71 -0.67 1.98
N LEU A 43 11.86 -1.16 3.20
CA LEU A 43 13.00 -0.88 4.07
C LEU A 43 14.05 -1.98 4.01
N GLY A 44 15.32 -1.59 4.05
CA GLY A 44 16.45 -2.49 4.22
C GLY A 44 16.74 -2.85 5.67
N GLU A 45 17.87 -3.53 5.90
CA GLU A 45 18.29 -4.04 7.22
C GLU A 45 18.41 -2.96 8.30
N ASN A 46 18.74 -1.73 7.91
CA ASN A 46 18.84 -0.58 8.81
C ASN A 46 17.51 0.16 9.03
N LYS A 47 16.37 -0.41 8.62
CA LYS A 47 15.04 0.21 8.65
C LYS A 47 14.96 1.54 7.88
N LYS A 48 15.80 1.70 6.85
CA LYS A 48 15.76 2.84 5.94
C LYS A 48 15.51 2.35 4.52
N LEU A 49 14.99 3.24 3.69
CA LEU A 49 14.91 3.03 2.26
C LEU A 49 16.34 2.84 1.72
N PRO A 50 16.62 1.75 0.95
CA PRO A 50 17.91 1.60 0.30
C PRO A 50 18.17 2.67 -0.76
N GLN A 51 17.10 3.15 -1.41
CA GLN A 51 17.04 4.25 -2.37
C GLN A 51 15.64 4.88 -2.29
N ASP A 52 15.49 6.15 -2.65
CA ASP A 52 14.23 6.88 -2.51
C ASP A 52 13.10 6.24 -3.35
N GLU A 53 13.45 5.61 -4.47
CA GLU A 53 12.52 4.93 -5.37
C GLU A 53 11.87 3.68 -4.75
N PHE A 54 12.39 3.17 -3.62
CA PHE A 54 11.76 2.10 -2.83
C PHE A 54 10.60 2.60 -1.95
N PHE A 55 10.25 3.87 -2.05
CA PHE A 55 8.99 4.42 -1.54
C PHE A 55 7.96 4.45 -2.68
N VAL A 56 6.93 3.61 -2.57
CA VAL A 56 5.86 3.47 -3.58
C VAL A 56 4.63 4.22 -3.12
N PHE A 57 4.13 5.12 -3.97
CA PHE A 57 2.97 5.98 -3.76
C PHE A 57 2.48 6.48 -5.14
N TYR A 58 1.41 7.29 -5.20
CA TYR A 58 0.81 7.72 -6.47
C TYR A 58 1.80 8.27 -7.52
N ASN A 59 2.78 9.08 -7.11
CA ASN A 59 3.76 9.69 -8.01
C ASN A 59 4.98 8.79 -8.31
N ASN A 60 5.15 7.71 -7.56
CA ASN A 60 6.14 6.66 -7.83
C ASN A 60 5.45 5.30 -7.74
N PRO A 61 4.64 4.92 -8.74
CA PRO A 61 3.67 3.83 -8.61
C PRO A 61 4.32 2.45 -8.59
N LYS A 62 5.63 2.31 -8.79
CA LYS A 62 6.30 1.02 -8.87
C LYS A 62 7.71 1.04 -8.30
N SER A 63 8.03 0.03 -7.51
CA SER A 63 9.38 -0.15 -6.97
C SER A 63 10.40 -0.54 -8.05
N PRO A 64 11.71 -0.24 -7.88
CA PRO A 64 12.74 -0.57 -8.86
C PRO A 64 12.90 -2.07 -9.16
N ASP A 65 12.56 -2.92 -8.19
CA ASP A 65 12.56 -4.37 -8.34
C ASP A 65 11.24 -4.91 -8.94
N GLY A 66 10.26 -4.03 -9.17
CA GLY A 66 8.94 -4.36 -9.69
C GLY A 66 8.13 -5.28 -8.78
N ALA A 67 8.49 -5.32 -7.49
CA ALA A 67 7.83 -6.13 -6.49
C ALA A 67 6.58 -5.47 -5.93
N VAL A 68 6.57 -4.14 -5.76
CA VAL A 68 5.41 -3.39 -5.26
C VAL A 68 4.91 -2.44 -6.34
N GLU A 69 3.60 -2.40 -6.55
CA GLU A 69 2.94 -1.58 -7.57
C GLU A 69 1.62 -1.02 -7.05
N SER A 70 1.41 0.29 -7.18
CA SER A 70 0.15 0.97 -6.89
C SER A 70 -0.78 0.95 -8.10
N SER A 71 -2.09 0.84 -7.86
CA SER A 71 -3.12 0.96 -8.89
C SER A 71 -3.32 2.39 -9.39
N GLY A 72 -2.89 3.39 -8.62
CA GLY A 72 -3.14 4.80 -8.90
C GLY A 72 -3.58 5.55 -7.65
N ASP A 73 -4.15 6.73 -7.87
CA ASP A 73 -4.65 7.67 -6.88
C ASP A 73 -6.16 7.86 -7.09
N ASP A 74 -6.96 7.63 -6.05
CA ASP A 74 -8.36 8.05 -6.00
C ASP A 74 -8.52 9.20 -5.03
N THR A 75 -8.73 10.40 -5.55
CA THR A 75 -8.87 11.61 -4.73
C THR A 75 -10.25 11.78 -4.06
N THR A 76 -11.19 10.85 -4.28
CA THR A 76 -12.62 11.00 -3.92
C THR A 76 -13.24 9.84 -3.15
N GLY A 77 -12.68 8.63 -3.24
CA GLY A 77 -13.25 7.41 -2.64
C GLY A 77 -14.53 6.92 -3.32
N GLY A 78 -14.78 7.39 -4.53
CA GLY A 78 -16.02 7.10 -5.26
C GLY A 78 -15.81 6.22 -6.49
N SER A 79 -14.57 5.81 -6.77
CA SER A 79 -14.27 5.11 -8.03
C SER A 79 -14.65 3.63 -7.99
N SER A 80 -14.92 3.06 -6.81
CA SER A 80 -15.29 1.65 -6.67
C SER A 80 -16.32 1.39 -5.56
N ASP A 81 -17.04 0.27 -5.66
CA ASP A 81 -17.87 -0.28 -4.56
C ASP A 81 -17.01 -1.03 -3.50
N GLY A 82 -15.67 -0.89 -3.54
CA GLY A 82 -14.72 -1.76 -2.84
C GLY A 82 -13.41 -1.08 -2.47
N ASP A 83 -12.28 -1.61 -2.97
CA ASP A 83 -10.97 -1.02 -2.74
C ASP A 83 -10.72 0.07 -3.81
N ASP A 84 -10.79 1.33 -3.40
CA ASP A 84 -10.57 2.50 -4.26
C ASP A 84 -9.09 2.63 -4.67
N GLU A 85 -8.18 2.30 -3.75
CA GLU A 85 -6.75 2.16 -4.02
C GLU A 85 -6.23 0.79 -3.64
N THR A 86 -5.28 0.28 -4.43
CA THR A 86 -4.66 -1.03 -4.18
C THR A 86 -3.15 -0.98 -4.40
N LEU A 87 -2.41 -1.55 -3.43
CA LEU A 87 -1.00 -1.87 -3.58
C LEU A 87 -0.84 -3.38 -3.77
N THR A 88 -0.30 -3.79 -4.91
CA THR A 88 0.02 -5.19 -5.21
C THR A 88 1.48 -5.48 -4.91
N VAL A 89 1.74 -6.59 -4.23
CA VAL A 89 3.08 -7.05 -3.86
C VAL A 89 3.35 -8.46 -4.38
N ASP A 90 4.41 -8.61 -5.18
CA ASP A 90 4.98 -9.87 -5.63
C ASP A 90 6.25 -10.17 -4.82
N LEU A 91 6.10 -11.00 -3.78
CA LEU A 91 7.18 -11.33 -2.84
C LEU A 91 8.33 -12.08 -3.50
N ALA A 92 8.11 -12.71 -4.66
CA ALA A 92 9.16 -13.41 -5.40
C ALA A 92 10.13 -12.45 -6.09
N LYS A 93 9.73 -11.19 -6.30
CA LYS A 93 10.55 -10.15 -6.96
C LYS A 93 11.25 -9.22 -5.98
N VAL A 94 10.87 -9.28 -4.69
CA VAL A 94 11.44 -8.40 -3.66
C VAL A 94 12.94 -8.56 -3.61
N SER A 95 13.65 -7.45 -3.77
CA SER A 95 15.11 -7.42 -3.70
C SER A 95 15.59 -7.98 -2.37
N PRO A 96 16.66 -8.80 -2.34
CA PRO A 96 17.23 -9.32 -1.09
C PRO A 96 17.68 -8.25 -0.09
N LYS A 97 17.86 -7.00 -0.57
CA LYS A 97 18.19 -5.83 0.25
C LYS A 97 17.02 -5.40 1.14
N ILE A 98 15.79 -5.70 0.75
CA ILE A 98 14.57 -5.35 1.48
C ILE A 98 14.30 -6.40 2.53
N LYS A 99 14.02 -5.95 3.75
CA LYS A 99 13.75 -6.78 4.93
C LYS A 99 12.37 -6.54 5.51
N GLU A 100 11.77 -5.40 5.22
CA GLU A 100 10.47 -5.01 5.75
C GLU A 100 9.74 -4.16 4.70
N ILE A 101 8.43 -4.41 4.55
CA ILE A 101 7.54 -3.57 3.74
C ILE A 101 6.49 -3.03 4.69
N ILE A 102 6.42 -1.71 4.83
CA ILE A 102 5.46 -1.02 5.69
C ILE A 102 4.43 -0.33 4.81
N PHE A 103 3.16 -0.64 5.03
CA PHE A 103 2.05 0.05 4.38
C PHE A 103 1.54 1.17 5.28
N THR A 104 1.26 2.32 4.70
CA THR A 104 0.75 3.50 5.40
C THR A 104 -0.41 4.09 4.64
N VAL A 105 -1.33 4.69 5.39
CA VAL A 105 -2.42 5.50 4.85
C VAL A 105 -2.25 6.92 5.37
N THR A 106 -2.38 7.88 4.48
CA THR A 106 -2.43 9.31 4.81
C THR A 106 -3.70 9.92 4.26
N ILE A 107 -4.16 11.01 4.90
CA ILE A 107 -5.25 11.84 4.39
C ILE A 107 -4.59 13.14 3.94
N HIS A 108 -4.84 13.56 2.70
CA HIS A 108 -4.30 14.78 2.13
C HIS A 108 -5.04 16.03 2.63
#